data_AF-A0AAW5BHD6-F1
#
_entry.id   AF-A0AAW5BHD6-F1
#
_cell.length_a   1.000
_cell.length_b   1.000
_cell.length_c   1.000
_cell.angle_alpha   90.00
_cell.angle_beta   90.00
_cell.angle_gamma   90.00
#
_symmetry.space_group_name_H-M   'P 1'
#
loop_
_entity.id
_entity.type
_entity.pdbx_description
1 polymer ?
#
loop_
_entity_poly.entity_id
_entity_poly.type
_entity_poly.pdbx_seq_one_letter_code
_entity_poly.pdbx_strand_id
1 'polypeptide(L)'
;ADTGQLQEFLKLNDISAMMAGAYLKAEGSEKTQASYVSTLSNYVAKLATNENICYVLTGNDFDFNLIDPEHPKLFAISNNYATESVISPVIAMVMSIASRSFSMENRVPFVFILDEMTTFKVRDFE
;
A
#
# COMPACT_ATOMS: atom_id res chain seq x y z
N ALA A 1 -1.43 -16.98 10.82
CA ALA A 1 -2.86 -16.98 10.46
C ALA A 1 -3.21 -18.39 10.02
N ASP A 2 -4.36 -18.89 10.45
CA ASP A 2 -4.88 -20.13 9.88
C ASP A 2 -5.18 -19.91 8.39
N THR A 3 -4.87 -20.89 7.54
CA THR A 3 -5.00 -20.77 6.08
C THR A 3 -6.45 -20.45 5.69
N GLY A 4 -7.42 -20.98 6.44
CA GLY A 4 -8.84 -20.68 6.25
C GLY A 4 -9.17 -19.20 6.48
N GLN A 5 -8.66 -18.60 7.57
CA GLN A 5 -8.90 -17.18 7.88
C GLN A 5 -8.36 -16.25 6.79
N LEU A 6 -7.18 -16.54 6.24
CA LEU A 6 -6.61 -15.74 5.16
C LEU A 6 -7.44 -15.84 3.87
N GLN A 7 -7.91 -17.04 3.54
CA GLN A 7 -8.77 -17.23 2.37
C GLN A 7 -10.10 -16.49 2.52
N GLU A 8 -10.71 -16.54 3.70
CA GLU A 8 -11.96 -15.83 3.99
C GLU A 8 -11.75 -14.32 3.86
N PHE A 9 -10.68 -13.78 4.45
CA PHE A 9 -10.32 -12.37 4.33
C PHE A 9 -10.17 -11.93 2.87
N LEU A 10 -9.45 -12.70 2.05
CA LEU A 10 -9.23 -12.38 0.64
C LEU A 10 -10.53 -12.40 -0.20
N LYS A 11 -11.52 -13.19 0.22
CA LYS A 11 -12.83 -13.30 -0.45
C LYS A 11 -13.79 -12.15 -0.07
N LEU A 12 -13.47 -11.30 0.92
CA LEU A 12 -14.31 -10.16 1.32
C LEU A 12 -14.37 -9.03 0.28
N ASN A 13 -13.43 -8.98 -0.67
CA ASN A 13 -13.35 -7.95 -1.69
C ASN A 13 -13.05 -8.59 -3.06
N ASP A 14 -13.86 -8.28 -4.07
CA ASP A 14 -13.76 -8.88 -5.40
C ASP A 14 -12.40 -8.62 -6.08
N ILE A 15 -11.83 -7.43 -5.89
CA ILE A 15 -10.51 -7.08 -6.44
C ILE A 15 -9.43 -7.91 -5.73
N SER A 16 -9.48 -7.99 -4.40
CA SER A 16 -8.56 -8.81 -3.61
C SER A 16 -8.63 -10.29 -4.00
N ALA A 17 -9.84 -10.83 -4.15
CA ALA A 17 -10.06 -12.22 -4.55
C ALA A 17 -9.50 -12.51 -5.96
N MET A 18 -9.72 -11.59 -6.90
CA MET A 18 -9.17 -11.69 -8.26
C MET A 18 -7.63 -11.67 -8.25
N MET A 19 -7.02 -10.73 -7.53
CA MET A 19 -5.56 -10.62 -7.42
C MET A 19 -4.94 -11.84 -6.72
N ALA A 20 -5.61 -12.39 -5.71
CA ALA A 20 -5.19 -13.59 -5.01
C ALA A 20 -5.61 -14.90 -5.69
N GLY A 21 -6.14 -14.84 -6.92
CA GLY A 21 -6.76 -15.98 -7.59
C GLY A 21 -5.88 -17.23 -7.69
N ALA A 22 -4.57 -17.08 -7.87
CA ALA A 22 -3.63 -18.20 -7.89
C ALA A 22 -3.52 -18.92 -6.53
N TYR A 23 -3.52 -18.15 -5.44
CA TYR A 23 -3.49 -18.69 -4.07
C TYR A 23 -4.82 -19.36 -3.70
N LEU A 24 -5.95 -18.73 -4.06
CA LEU A 24 -7.28 -19.27 -3.81
C LEU A 24 -7.55 -20.54 -4.63
N LYS A 25 -7.11 -20.62 -5.88
CA LYS A 25 -7.23 -21.84 -6.71
C LYS A 25 -6.38 -23.00 -6.23
N ALA A 26 -5.36 -22.74 -5.42
CA ALA A 26 -4.53 -23.77 -4.80
C ALA A 26 -5.14 -24.35 -3.51
N GLU A 27 -6.39 -24.01 -3.18
CA GLU A 27 -7.14 -24.59 -2.06
C GLU A 27 -7.15 -26.13 -2.14
N GLY A 28 -6.75 -26.80 -1.06
CA GLY A 28 -6.53 -28.25 -1.01
C GLY A 28 -5.11 -28.71 -1.39
N SER A 29 -4.24 -27.82 -1.88
CA SER A 29 -2.82 -28.09 -2.08
C SER A 29 -1.97 -27.36 -1.03
N GLU A 30 -1.86 -27.95 0.16
CA GLU A 30 -1.15 -27.36 1.31
C GLU A 30 0.27 -26.91 0.96
N LYS A 31 1.02 -27.76 0.24
CA LYS A 31 2.41 -27.45 -0.17
C LYS A 31 2.48 -26.20 -1.07
N THR A 32 1.53 -26.04 -1.98
CA THR A 32 1.50 -24.91 -2.92
C THR A 32 1.10 -23.63 -2.19
N GLN A 33 0.07 -23.68 -1.36
CA GLN A 33 -0.35 -22.55 -0.55
C GLN A 33 0.73 -22.10 0.43
N ALA A 34 1.42 -23.04 1.09
CA ALA A 34 2.53 -22.74 1.97
C ALA A 34 3.69 -22.04 1.24
N SER A 35 3.98 -22.42 -0.01
CA SER A 35 5.00 -21.76 -0.83
C SER A 35 4.66 -20.30 -1.12
N TYR A 36 3.40 -20.02 -1.47
CA TYR A 36 2.92 -18.64 -1.67
C TYR A 36 2.99 -17.82 -0.40
N VAL A 37 2.49 -18.37 0.72
CA VAL A 37 2.50 -17.69 2.02
C VAL A 37 3.94 -17.43 2.47
N SER A 38 4.86 -18.39 2.31
CA SER A 38 6.28 -18.22 2.66
C SER A 38 6.92 -17.08 1.86
N THR A 39 6.70 -17.06 0.54
CA THR A 39 7.23 -16.00 -0.33
C THR A 39 6.68 -14.63 0.07
N LEU A 40 5.36 -14.52 0.27
CA LEU A 40 4.73 -13.27 0.68
C LEU A 40 5.21 -12.83 2.08
N SER A 41 5.32 -13.76 3.02
CA SER A 41 5.82 -13.50 4.37
C SER A 41 7.23 -12.92 4.34
N ASN A 42 8.10 -13.39 3.45
CA ASN A 42 9.45 -12.83 3.30
C ASN A 42 9.45 -11.37 2.81
N TYR A 43 8.52 -10.99 1.93
CA TYR A 43 8.39 -9.60 1.50
C TYR A 43 7.77 -8.72 2.58
N VAL A 44 6.68 -9.18 3.22
CA VAL A 44 5.98 -8.43 4.27
C VAL A 44 6.84 -8.29 5.52
N ALA A 45 7.66 -9.30 5.86
CA ALA A 45 8.55 -9.27 7.02
C ALA A 45 9.50 -8.07 6.99
N LYS A 46 9.97 -7.66 5.80
CA LYS A 46 10.85 -6.48 5.66
C LYS A 46 10.17 -5.18 6.09
N LEU A 47 8.85 -5.08 5.91
CA LEU A 47 8.04 -3.95 6.35
C LEU A 47 7.66 -4.10 7.83
N ALA A 48 7.21 -5.28 8.23
CA ALA A 48 6.68 -5.55 9.57
C ALA A 48 7.76 -5.55 10.67
N THR A 49 9.02 -5.83 10.33
CA THR A 49 10.14 -5.82 11.29
C THR A 49 10.76 -4.44 11.49
N ASN A 50 10.47 -3.48 10.61
CA ASN A 50 10.87 -2.09 10.82
C ASN A 50 9.81 -1.41 11.68
N GLU A 51 10.16 -1.10 12.93
CA GLU A 51 9.23 -0.52 13.92
C GLU A 51 8.59 0.79 13.45
N ASN A 52 9.34 1.65 12.74
CA ASN A 52 8.84 2.94 12.27
C ASN A 52 7.81 2.74 11.14
N ILE A 53 8.08 1.82 10.21
CA ILE A 53 7.15 1.51 9.12
C ILE A 53 5.90 0.83 9.67
N CYS A 54 6.07 -0.12 10.58
CA CYS A 54 4.96 -0.82 11.23
C CYS A 54 4.08 0.17 12.00
N TYR A 55 4.67 1.09 12.76
CA TYR A 55 3.94 2.15 13.45
C TYR A 55 3.08 2.99 12.49
N VAL A 56 3.68 3.48 11.40
CA VAL A 56 2.97 4.32 10.41
C VAL A 56 1.83 3.57 9.70
N LEU A 57 2.00 2.27 9.43
CA LEU A 57 1.02 1.49 8.66
C LEU A 57 -0.07 0.83 9.50
N THR A 58 0.02 0.85 10.83
CA THR A 58 -0.94 0.18 11.73
C THR A 58 -2.01 1.10 12.29
N GLY A 59 -1.75 2.42 12.31
CA GLY A 59 -2.77 3.42 12.62
C GLY A 59 -3.77 3.52 11.46
N ASN A 60 -4.96 2.95 11.62
CA ASN A 60 -6.08 3.27 10.74
C ASN A 60 -6.69 4.62 11.14
N ASP A 61 -5.85 5.66 11.20
CA ASP A 61 -6.13 6.96 11.82
C ASP A 61 -5.89 8.14 10.86
N PHE A 62 -5.52 7.86 9.61
CA PHE A 62 -5.30 8.87 8.58
C PHE A 62 -6.17 8.64 7.35
N ASP A 63 -6.99 9.64 7.02
CA ASP A 63 -7.74 9.68 5.76
C ASP A 63 -6.94 10.38 4.66
N PHE A 64 -6.58 9.63 3.62
CA PHE A 64 -5.80 10.09 2.48
C PHE A 64 -6.56 11.00 1.50
N ASN A 65 -7.84 11.33 1.75
CA ASN A 65 -8.49 12.42 1.04
C ASN A 65 -7.89 13.78 1.43
N LEU A 66 -6.87 14.23 0.68
CA LEU A 66 -6.14 15.47 0.96
C LEU A 66 -6.92 16.75 0.59
N ILE A 67 -7.97 16.61 -0.23
CA ILE A 67 -8.72 17.74 -0.81
C ILE A 67 -10.13 17.88 -0.22
N ASP A 68 -10.36 17.31 0.96
CA ASP A 68 -11.61 17.52 1.68
C ASP A 68 -11.81 19.04 1.95
N PRO A 69 -12.90 19.67 1.48
CA PRO A 69 -13.16 21.09 1.73
C PRO A 69 -13.32 21.43 3.21
N GLU A 70 -13.81 20.49 4.03
CA GLU A 70 -13.97 20.69 5.48
C GLU A 70 -12.65 20.47 6.22
N HIS A 71 -11.83 19.55 5.73
CA HIS A 71 -10.57 19.14 6.34
C HIS A 71 -9.41 19.03 5.33
N PRO A 72 -8.98 20.13 4.70
CA PRO A 72 -7.90 20.09 3.72
C PRO A 72 -6.58 19.70 4.40
N LYS A 73 -5.80 18.83 3.75
CA LYS A 73 -4.58 18.25 4.34
C LYS A 73 -3.36 18.53 3.47
N LEU A 74 -2.25 18.91 4.12
CA LEU A 74 -0.94 18.95 3.49
C LEU A 74 -0.19 17.67 3.84
N PHE A 75 0.36 17.01 2.82
CA PHE A 75 1.12 15.78 2.98
C PHE A 75 2.52 15.96 2.38
N ALA A 76 3.54 15.71 3.19
CA ALA A 76 4.94 15.85 2.79
C ALA A 76 5.67 14.53 3.00
N ILE A 77 6.34 14.07 1.96
CA ILE A 77 7.20 12.89 2.01
C ILE A 77 8.65 13.35 1.89
N SER A 78 9.48 12.88 2.82
CA SER A 78 10.92 12.99 2.72
C SER A 78 11.53 11.60 2.73
N ASN A 79 12.50 11.36 1.85
CA ASN A 79 13.20 10.09 1.76
C ASN A 79 14.57 10.20 2.44
N ASN A 80 15.04 9.08 2.99
CA ASN A 80 16.41 8.90 3.45
C ASN A 80 17.02 7.72 2.68
N TYR A 81 18.12 7.98 1.97
CA TYR A 81 18.87 7.01 1.17
C TYR A 81 19.20 5.71 1.93
N ALA A 82 19.44 5.78 3.24
CA ALA A 82 19.74 4.59 4.06
C ALA A 82 18.57 3.58 4.13
N THR A 83 17.35 4.03 3.90
CA THR A 83 16.11 3.26 4.04
C THR A 83 15.29 3.18 2.76
N GLU A 84 15.82 3.69 1.65
CA GLU A 84 15.13 3.84 0.37
C GLU A 84 14.51 2.52 -0.11
N SER A 85 15.25 1.40 -0.07
CA SER A 85 14.75 0.10 -0.56
C SER A 85 13.55 -0.44 0.22
N VAL A 86 13.36 -0.03 1.48
CA VAL A 86 12.25 -0.48 2.35
C VAL A 86 11.10 0.52 2.33
N ILE A 87 11.40 1.81 2.28
CA ILE A 87 10.41 2.89 2.35
C ILE A 87 9.82 3.22 0.97
N SER A 88 10.57 3.04 -0.13
CA SER A 88 10.12 3.36 -1.49
C SER A 88 8.78 2.70 -1.87
N PRO A 89 8.53 1.40 -1.59
CA PRO A 89 7.23 0.79 -1.84
C PRO A 89 6.09 1.41 -1.02
N VAL A 90 6.37 1.82 0.23
CA VAL A 90 5.39 2.45 1.12
C VAL A 90 5.03 3.84 0.63
N ILE A 91 6.04 4.63 0.27
CA ILE A 91 5.89 5.94 -0.35
C ILE A 91 5.07 5.82 -1.63
N ALA A 92 5.41 4.87 -2.51
CA ALA A 92 4.69 4.69 -3.76
C ALA A 92 3.23 4.34 -3.52
N MET A 93 2.94 3.45 -2.56
CA MET A 93 1.58 3.11 -2.15
C MET A 93 0.82 4.34 -1.66
N VAL A 94 1.39 5.13 -0.75
CA VAL A 94 0.73 6.33 -0.21
C VAL A 94 0.47 7.36 -1.30
N MET A 95 1.44 7.61 -2.19
CA MET A 95 1.28 8.53 -3.32
C MET A 95 0.16 8.06 -4.27
N SER A 96 0.07 6.76 -4.58
CA SER A 96 -0.99 6.21 -5.41
C SER A 96 -2.38 6.27 -4.75
N ILE A 97 -2.45 6.15 -3.43
CA ILE A 97 -3.73 6.31 -2.71
C ILE A 97 -4.15 7.79 -2.73
N ALA A 98 -3.23 8.70 -2.41
CA ALA A 98 -3.50 10.14 -2.42
C ALA A 98 -3.91 10.62 -3.82
N SER A 99 -3.27 10.11 -4.88
CA SER A 99 -3.58 10.53 -6.26
C SER A 99 -4.97 10.15 -6.74
N ARG A 100 -5.54 9.04 -6.25
CA ARG A 100 -6.88 8.56 -6.63
C ARG A 100 -8.00 9.53 -6.25
N SER A 101 -7.78 10.38 -5.26
CA SER A 101 -8.79 11.32 -4.78
C SER A 101 -8.92 12.57 -5.66
N PHE A 102 -8.10 12.73 -6.71
CA PHE A 102 -8.08 13.94 -7.51
C PHE A 102 -8.90 13.84 -8.79
N SER A 103 -9.69 14.87 -9.07
CA SER A 103 -10.43 15.07 -10.30
C SER A 103 -10.30 16.51 -10.80
N MET A 104 -10.71 16.78 -12.04
CA MET A 104 -10.75 18.15 -12.57
C MET A 104 -11.81 19.04 -11.89
N GLU A 105 -12.65 18.49 -11.02
CA GLU A 105 -13.72 19.20 -10.30
C GLU A 105 -13.39 19.43 -8.81
N ASN A 106 -12.12 19.29 -8.42
CA ASN A 106 -11.72 19.49 -7.04
C ASN A 106 -12.07 20.90 -6.54
N ARG A 107 -12.79 20.99 -5.43
CA ARG A 107 -13.17 22.26 -4.78
C ARG A 107 -12.00 22.90 -4.04
N VAL A 108 -11.04 22.10 -3.60
CA VAL A 108 -9.79 22.55 -2.96
C VAL A 108 -8.66 22.46 -3.99
N PRO A 109 -8.01 23.59 -4.34
CA PRO A 109 -6.82 23.58 -5.18
C PRO A 109 -5.71 22.74 -4.52
N PHE A 110 -5.08 21.87 -5.29
CA PHE A 110 -4.03 20.98 -4.80
C PHE A 110 -2.85 20.97 -5.78
N VAL A 111 -1.64 20.80 -5.25
CA VAL A 111 -0.41 20.71 -6.04
C VAL A 111 0.50 19.66 -5.43
N PHE A 112 1.10 18.84 -6.29
CA PHE A 112 2.23 18.00 -5.91
C PHE A 112 3.52 18.76 -6.14
N ILE A 113 4.34 18.88 -5.09
CA ILE A 113 5.71 19.39 -5.17
C ILE A 113 6.63 18.22 -4.87
N LEU A 114 7.37 17.78 -5.88
CA LEU A 114 8.21 16.59 -5.81
C LEU A 114 9.65 17.01 -6.08
N ASP A 115 10.49 16.90 -5.06
CA ASP A 115 11.94 17.02 -5.20
C ASP A 115 12.53 15.64 -5.49
N GLU A 116 13.57 15.57 -6.33
CA GLU A 116 14.20 14.33 -6.78
C GLU A 116 13.21 13.24 -7.27
N MET A 117 12.24 13.62 -8.12
CA MET A 117 11.17 12.76 -8.66
C MET A 117 11.63 11.37 -9.15
N THR A 118 12.84 11.26 -9.69
CA THR A 118 13.43 10.00 -10.19
C THR A 118 13.65 8.94 -9.12
N THR A 119 13.68 9.33 -7.84
CA THR A 119 13.79 8.42 -6.69
C THR A 119 12.46 7.74 -6.34
N PHE A 120 11.34 8.25 -6.86
CA PHE A 120 10.00 7.74 -6.62
C PHE A 120 9.61 6.73 -7.70
N LYS A 121 9.40 5.48 -7.32
CA LYS A 121 8.92 4.42 -8.23
C LYS A 121 7.40 4.32 -8.18
N VAL A 122 6.71 5.40 -8.55
CA VAL A 122 5.23 5.41 -8.64
C VAL A 122 4.84 5.02 -10.08
N ARG A 123 4.04 3.96 -10.22
CA ARG A 123 3.51 3.55 -11.52
C ARG A 123 2.41 4.51 -11.95
N ASP A 124 2.41 4.86 -13.24
CA ASP A 124 1.33 5.61 -13.89
C ASP A 124 1.06 6.98 -13.23
N PHE A 125 2.11 7.60 -12.68
CA PHE A 125 2.07 8.96 -12.13
C PHE A 125 2.29 9.97 -13.27
N GLU A 126 1.20 10.31 -13.97
CA GLU A 126 1.12 11.41 -14.95
C GLU A 126 0.49 12.66 -14.32
#